data_AF-A0A518GUP5-F1
#
_entry.id   AF-A0A518GUP5-F1
#
_cell.length_a   1.000
_cell.length_b   1.000
_cell.length_c   1.000
_cell.angle_alpha   90.00
_cell.angle_beta   90.00
_cell.angle_gamma   90.00
#
_symmetry.space_group_name_H-M   'P 1'
#
loop_
_entity.id
_entity.type
_entity.pdbx_description
1 polymer ?
#
loop_
_entity_poly.entity_id
_entity_poly.type
_entity_poly.pdbx_seq_one_letter_code
_entity_poly.pdbx_strand_id
1 'polypeptide(L)' 'MRRLENYVRKYGPVAGPKLYHLLQSQAAHAGVSARLRKKIAAMQGRVAETPRRPEPRPLPLFPEADEPAGLVAVE' A
#
# COMPACT_ATOMS: atom_id res chain seq x y z
N MET A 1 -10.41 -8.14 18.56
CA MET A 1 -11.01 -7.82 17.23
C MET A 1 -11.86 -6.57 17.37
N ARG A 2 -11.80 -5.62 16.43
CA ARG A 2 -12.73 -4.48 16.41
C ARG A 2 -14.14 -5.01 16.07
N ARG A 3 -15.19 -4.52 16.74
CA ARG A 3 -16.58 -4.93 16.51
C ARG A 3 -17.26 -4.07 15.45
N LEU A 4 -18.25 -4.64 14.76
CA LEU A 4 -19.09 -3.94 13.79
C LEU A 4 -19.76 -2.70 14.40
N GLU A 5 -20.23 -2.78 15.65
CA GLU A 5 -20.88 -1.68 16.37
C GLU A 5 -20.00 -0.42 16.41
N ASN A 6 -18.68 -0.56 16.57
CA ASN A 6 -17.76 0.57 16.62
C ASN A 6 -17.68 1.30 15.27
N TYR A 7 -17.78 0.56 14.16
CA TYR A 7 -17.80 1.15 12.82
C TYR A 7 -19.14 1.80 12.52
N VAL A 8 -20.24 1.20 12.94
CA VAL A 8 -21.59 1.80 12.84
C VAL A 8 -21.66 3.09 13.66
N ARG A 9 -21.15 3.09 14.89
CA ARG A 9 -21.12 4.29 15.75
C ARG A 9 -20.28 5.42 15.15
N LYS A 10 -19.18 5.10 14.47
CA LYS A 10 -18.25 6.11 13.92
C LYS A 10 -18.63 6.61 12.52
N TYR A 11 -19.14 5.73 11.66
CA TYR A 11 -19.38 6.01 10.25
C TYR A 11 -20.86 5.94 9.86
N GLY A 12 -21.75 5.65 10.81
CA GLY A 12 -23.18 5.51 10.59
C GLY A 12 -23.62 4.12 10.13
N PRO A 13 -24.95 3.87 10.09
CA PRO A 13 -25.52 2.56 9.80
C PRO A 13 -25.30 2.08 8.37
N VAL A 14 -25.14 3.00 7.41
CA VAL A 14 -24.95 2.64 5.99
C VAL A 14 -23.48 2.40 5.64
N ALA A 15 -22.58 3.29 6.08
CA ALA A 15 -21.17 3.21 5.71
C ALA A 15 -20.35 2.31 6.67
N GLY A 16 -20.72 2.25 7.95
CA GLY A 16 -20.04 1.44 8.97
C GLY A 16 -19.87 -0.04 8.57
N PRO A 17 -20.96 -0.74 8.20
CA PRO A 17 -20.86 -2.15 7.80
C PRO A 17 -20.00 -2.38 6.56
N LYS A 18 -20.11 -1.50 5.55
CA LYS A 18 -19.29 -1.58 4.33
C LYS A 18 -17.80 -1.50 4.65
N LEU A 19 -17.40 -0.53 5.48
CA LEU A 19 -16.01 -0.35 5.90
C LEU A 19 -15.51 -1.50 6.77
N TYR A 20 -16.35 -2.02 7.66
CA TYR A 20 -16.00 -3.17 8.50
C TYR A 20 -15.67 -4.41 7.67
N HIS A 21 -16.54 -4.78 6.72
CA HIS A 21 -16.33 -5.94 5.87
C HIS A 21 -15.15 -5.77 4.90
N LEU A 22 -14.96 -4.56 4.37
CA LEU A 22 -13.81 -4.25 3.54
C LEU A 22 -12.49 -4.39 4.30
N LEU A 23 -12.44 -3.94 5.57
CA LEU A 23 -11.26 -4.16 6.41
C LEU A 23 -11.06 -5.66 6.71
N GLN A 24 -12.13 -6.40 6.97
CA GLN A 24 -12.08 -7.83 7.26
C GLN A 24 -11.53 -8.62 6.06
N SER A 25 -12.02 -8.33 4.85
CA SER A 25 -11.52 -8.98 3.63
C SER A 25 -10.05 -8.62 3.37
N GLN A 26 -9.66 -7.36 3.55
CA GLN A 26 -8.25 -6.93 3.46
C GLN A 26 -7.35 -7.68 4.44
N ALA A 27 -7.77 -7.85 5.69
CA ALA A 27 -7.01 -8.60 6.69
C ALA A 27 -6.83 -10.07 6.29
N ALA A 28 -7.86 -10.71 5.72
CA ALA A 28 -7.77 -12.07 5.19
C ALA A 28 -6.77 -12.16 4.03
N HIS A 29 -6.81 -11.23 3.07
CA HIS A 29 -5.86 -11.16 1.96
C HIS A 29 -4.43 -10.85 2.40
N ALA A 30 -4.24 -10.05 3.46
CA ALA A 30 -2.92 -9.74 3.99
C ALA A 30 -2.19 -11.00 4.50
N GLY A 31 -2.90 -11.90 5.18
CA GLY A 31 -2.34 -13.16 5.65
C GLY A 31 -1.91 -14.10 4.51
N VAL A 32 -2.77 -14.25 3.50
CA VAL A 32 -2.49 -15.09 2.33
C VAL A 32 -1.29 -14.54 1.55
N SER A 33 -1.27 -13.24 1.26
CA SER A 33 -0.16 -12.60 0.53
C SER A 33 1.15 -12.66 1.32
N ALA A 34 1.12 -12.55 2.65
CA ALA A 34 2.30 -12.70 3.49
C ALA A 34 2.88 -14.12 3.41
N ARG A 35 2.03 -15.15 3.42
CA ARG A 35 2.47 -16.55 3.25
C ARG A 35 3.10 -16.78 1.88
N LEU A 36 2.48 -16.25 0.82
CA LEU A 36 3.03 -16.34 -0.53
C LEU A 36 4.40 -15.67 -0.64
N ARG A 37 4.54 -14.44 -0.11
CA ARG A 37 5.84 -13.72 -0.06
C ARG A 37 6.92 -14.54 0.65
N LYS A 38 6.59 -15.16 1.80
CA LYS A 38 7.53 -16.04 2.51
C LYS A 38 7.97 -17.24 1.66
N LYS A 39 7.04 -17.88 0.95
CA LYS A 39 7.35 -19.01 0.07
C LYS A 39 8.26 -18.59 -1.10
N ILE A 40 7.96 -17.46 -1.73
CA ILE A 40 8.79 -16.90 -2.81
C ILE A 40 10.20 -16.59 -2.31
N ALA A 41 10.33 -15.92 -1.15
CA ALA A 41 11.63 -15.60 -0.56
C ALA A 41 12.46 -16.86 -0.25
N ALA A 42 11.83 -17.88 0.35
CA ALA A 42 12.47 -19.16 0.64
C ALA A 42 13.00 -19.86 -0.63
N MET A 43 12.22 -19.87 -1.72
CA MET A 43 12.66 -20.42 -3.01
C MET A 43 13.81 -19.63 -3.64
N GLN A 44 13.89 -18.32 -3.38
CA GLN A 44 14.95 -17.44 -3.89
C GLN A 44 16.20 -17.42 -3.00
N GLY A 45 16.23 -18.20 -1.90
CA GLY A 45 17.32 -18.14 -0.92
C GLY A 45 17.42 -16.80 -0.19
N ARG A 46 16.37 -15.96 -0.28
CA ARG A 46 16.31 -14.65 0.37
C ARG A 46 15.56 -14.78 1.68
N VAL A 47 16.01 -14.06 2.71
CA VAL A 47 15.20 -13.90 3.93
C VAL A 47 13.95 -13.12 3.55
N ALA A 48 12.77 -13.60 3.96
CA ALA A 48 11.52 -12.89 3.72
C ALA A 48 11.55 -11.57 4.48
N GLU A 49 11.98 -10.50 3.81
CA GLU A 49 12.02 -9.17 4.40
C GLU A 49 10.60 -8.77 4.81
N THR A 50 10.49 -8.27 6.04
CA THR A 50 9.25 -7.66 6.50
C THR A 50 9.01 -6.43 5.62
N PRO A 51 7.79 -6.25 5.05
CA PRO A 51 7.51 -5.05 4.26
C PRO A 51 7.73 -3.84 5.15
N ARG A 52 8.83 -3.13 4.93
CA ARG A 52 9.11 -1.85 5.59
C ARG A 52 8.09 -0.86 5.05
N ARG A 53 7.47 -0.07 5.93
CA ARG A 53 6.71 1.08 5.49
C ARG A 53 7.66 1.92 4.62
N PRO A 54 7.33 2.22 3.36
CA PRO A 54 8.18 3.07 2.56
C PRO A 54 8.32 4.39 3.32
N GLU A 55 9.57 4.75 3.62
CA GLU A 55 9.88 6.06 4.19
C GLU A 55 9.24 7.11 3.28
N PRO A 56 8.47 8.06 3.82
CA PRO A 56 7.90 9.12 3.02
C PRO A 56 9.06 9.93 2.44
N ARG A 57 9.47 9.61 1.20
CA ARG A 57 10.31 10.52 0.43
C ARG A 57 9.45 11.76 0.18
N PRO A 58 9.87 12.95 0.61
CA PRO A 58 9.19 14.16 0.20
C PRO A 58 9.33 14.24 -1.32
N LEU A 59 8.22 14.01 -2.02
CA LEU A 59 8.11 14.41 -3.41
C LEU A 59 8.14 15.95 -3.40
N PRO A 60 8.95 16.58 -4.27
CA PRO A 60 8.98 18.03 -4.32
C PRO A 60 7.57 18.54 -4.64
N LEU A 61 7.13 19.58 -3.90
CA LEU A 61 5.78 20.15 -4.02
C LEU A 61 5.50 20.66 -5.45
N PHE A 62 6.56 21.04 -6.15
CA PHE A 62 6.56 21.38 -7.56
C PHE A 62 7.68 20.58 -8.23
N PRO A 63 7.42 19.83 -9.31
CA PRO A 63 8.51 19.40 -10.18
C PRO A 63 9.15 20.67 -10.73
N GLU A 64 10.42 20.92 -10.40
CA GLU A 64 11.25 21.84 -11.19
C GLU A 64 11.09 21.39 -12.64
N ALA A 65 10.57 22.27 -13.49
CA ALA A 65 10.42 21.95 -14.90
C ALA A 65 11.80 21.51 -15.39
N ASP A 66 11.89 20.28 -15.88
CA ASP A 66 13.03 19.87 -16.69
C ASP A 66 13.17 20.95 -17.78
N GLU A 67 14.18 21.80 -17.66
CA GLU A 67 14.63 22.59 -18.80
C GLU A 67 14.85 21.56 -19.92
N PRO A 68 14.25 21.74 -21.10
CA PRO A 68 14.40 20.78 -22.17
C PRO A 68 15.89 20.70 -22.49
N ALA A 69 16.52 19.62 -22.05
CA ALA A 69 17.88 19.27 -22.37
C ALA A 69 18.03 19.43 -23.89
N GLY A 70 18.93 20.35 -24.26
CA GLY A 70 19.04 20.91 -25.59
C GLY A 70 18.88 19.85 -26.68
N LEU A 71 17.88 20.07 -27.53
CA LEU A 71 17.90 19.58 -28.90
C LEU A 71 19.13 20.19 -29.56
N VAL A 72 20.24 19.49 -29.47
CA VAL A 72 21.43 19.74 -30.28
C VAL A 72 20.99 19.54 -31.72
N ALA A 73 20.86 20.65 -32.44
CA ALA A 73 20.76 20.64 -33.89
C ALA A 73 22.04 20.00 -34.43
N VAL A 74 21.90 18.83 -35.05
CA VAL A 74 22.94 18.25 -35.90
C VAL A 74 22.66 18.72 -37.32
N GLU A 75 23.72 19.25 -37.91
CA GLU A 75 23.96 19.73 -39.28
C GLU A 75 23.05 19.19 -40.40
#